data_AF-A0A431LTB1-F1
#
_entry.id   AF-A0A431LTB1-F1
#
_cell.length_a   1.000
_cell.length_b   1.000
_cell.length_c   1.000
_cell.angle_alpha   90.00
_cell.angle_beta   90.00
_cell.angle_gamma   90.00
#
_symmetry.space_group_name_H-M   'P 1'
#
loop_
_entity.id
_entity.type
_entity.pdbx_description
1 polymer ?
#
loop_
_entity_poly.entity_id
_entity_poly.type
_entity_poly.pdbx_seq_one_letter_code
_entity_poly.pdbx_strand_id
1 'polypeptide(L)'
;MYTASAQWSMAAMPKSAFLAGESSSRVLRWSVMGLPAGIRAGREARIVSLAGCPQSHGVCGPMSGLGRNDAHIIRRPTKVATHSESLMPGSPDKRHHEVSPEDLDRVFKTIEIPTCPAVALEAMAEAQKDEPNLKNLAKTIAGDVGLTATTLKLANSPLFRAGGPVTNINRALERLGTRNVVCVVVGVALRSSMAGLPAAIVEKFWTRAAGLAVAAGMIARRQYGISPDAAYIYALFHDAAIPLMMRRFENYVPLMEACRERGQPLIEAEESLFPCTHPIVGSLLVRNWGLPPIVGQAIRFHHDPDLYDLSDKTLPGMALSLIAVTQVAERLLCVKLQEQDLEVGENLFHRALAYLGISDDDLAELDEALDAAMASM
;
A
#
# COMPACT_ATOMS: atom_id res chain seq x y z
N MET A 1 -9.45 -21.59 45.57
CA MET A 1 -9.89 -22.97 45.29
C MET A 1 -11.00 -22.94 44.27
N TYR A 2 -10.66 -23.29 43.03
CA TYR A 2 -11.38 -24.17 42.09
C TYR A 2 -10.95 -23.80 40.67
N THR A 3 -10.10 -24.67 40.14
CA THR A 3 -9.67 -24.78 38.75
C THR A 3 -10.80 -25.32 37.88
N ALA A 4 -10.92 -24.84 36.64
CA ALA A 4 -11.53 -25.61 35.56
C ALA A 4 -10.77 -25.36 34.25
N SER A 5 -10.01 -26.37 33.86
CA SER A 5 -9.34 -26.53 32.57
C SER A 5 -10.35 -26.88 31.47
N ALA A 6 -10.15 -26.36 30.26
CA ALA A 6 -10.71 -26.94 29.05
C ALA A 6 -9.56 -27.32 28.10
N GLN A 7 -9.23 -28.61 28.08
CA GLN A 7 -8.41 -29.24 27.06
C GLN A 7 -9.22 -29.34 25.76
N TRP A 8 -8.60 -28.99 24.63
CA TRP A 8 -9.09 -29.40 23.31
C TRP A 8 -8.15 -30.48 22.76
N SER A 9 -8.70 -31.67 22.58
CA SER A 9 -8.07 -32.81 21.91
C SER A 9 -8.27 -32.64 20.40
N MET A 10 -7.17 -32.59 19.64
CA MET A 10 -7.22 -32.66 18.17
C MET A 10 -7.18 -34.13 17.76
N ALA A 11 -8.34 -34.67 17.40
CA ALA A 11 -8.44 -35.97 16.75
C ALA A 11 -7.77 -35.90 15.37
N ALA A 12 -6.79 -36.77 15.15
CA ALA A 12 -6.20 -37.01 13.85
C ALA A 12 -7.23 -37.71 12.93
N MET A 13 -7.33 -37.25 11.67
CA MET A 13 -7.99 -38.00 10.60
C MET A 13 -7.05 -38.19 9.39
N PRO A 14 -7.24 -39.27 8.62
CA PRO A 14 -6.13 -40.05 8.09
C PRO A 14 -5.64 -39.62 6.70
N LYS A 15 -4.37 -39.93 6.44
CA LYS A 15 -3.72 -39.88 5.12
C LYS A 15 -4.26 -41.02 4.23
N SER A 16 -5.29 -40.77 3.44
CA SER A 16 -5.58 -41.59 2.23
C SER A 16 -6.66 -40.94 1.36
N ALA A 17 -6.26 -40.19 0.34
CA ALA A 17 -6.98 -40.00 -0.93
C ALA A 17 -6.17 -39.10 -1.87
N PHE A 18 -5.04 -39.63 -2.36
CA PHE A 18 -4.53 -39.24 -3.67
C PHE A 18 -5.17 -40.18 -4.69
N LEU A 19 -5.46 -39.68 -5.90
CA LEU A 19 -5.99 -40.36 -7.10
C LEU A 19 -7.52 -40.38 -7.25
N ALA A 20 -8.07 -39.30 -7.80
CA ALA A 20 -8.99 -39.33 -8.94
C ALA A 20 -9.23 -37.88 -9.39
N GLY A 21 -8.92 -37.59 -10.65
CA GLY A 21 -9.20 -36.30 -11.25
C GLY A 21 -10.70 -36.13 -11.44
N GLU A 22 -11.23 -34.99 -11.01
CA GLU A 22 -12.47 -34.43 -11.53
C GLU A 22 -12.49 -32.93 -11.21
N SER A 23 -12.54 -32.12 -12.28
CA SER A 23 -12.73 -30.68 -12.22
C SER A 23 -14.14 -30.37 -11.71
N SER A 24 -14.26 -29.75 -10.54
CA SER A 24 -15.50 -29.10 -10.14
C SER A 24 -15.20 -27.80 -9.41
N SER A 25 -15.41 -26.70 -10.13
CA SER A 25 -15.45 -25.33 -9.64
C SER A 25 -16.53 -25.19 -8.56
N ARG A 26 -16.14 -25.31 -7.30
CA ARG A 26 -17.00 -24.99 -6.16
C ARG A 26 -16.77 -23.55 -5.71
N VAL A 27 -17.68 -22.69 -6.16
CA VAL A 27 -17.91 -21.34 -5.63
C VAL A 27 -18.26 -21.45 -4.14
N LEU A 28 -17.42 -20.90 -3.27
CA LEU A 28 -17.70 -20.75 -1.85
C LEU A 28 -18.75 -19.65 -1.65
N ARG A 29 -20.03 -20.03 -1.61
CA ARG A 29 -21.12 -19.18 -1.09
C ARG A 29 -21.05 -19.18 0.43
N TRP A 30 -20.86 -18.01 1.04
CA TRP A 30 -21.09 -17.83 2.47
C TRP A 30 -22.57 -17.51 2.69
N SER A 31 -23.31 -18.46 3.25
CA SER A 31 -24.65 -18.24 3.79
C SER A 31 -24.55 -17.54 5.14
N VAL A 32 -25.05 -16.31 5.23
CA VAL A 32 -25.31 -15.65 6.51
C VAL A 32 -26.60 -16.23 7.08
N MET A 33 -26.48 -17.13 8.05
CA MET A 33 -27.61 -17.56 8.88
C MET A 33 -27.75 -16.64 10.09
N GLY A 34 -28.88 -15.92 10.14
CA GLY A 34 -29.70 -15.74 11.34
C GLY A 34 -29.24 -14.77 12.42
N LEU A 35 -29.77 -13.54 12.40
CA LEU A 35 -30.04 -12.75 13.61
C LEU A 35 -31.52 -12.33 13.60
N PRO A 36 -32.25 -12.38 14.73
CA PRO A 36 -33.69 -12.17 14.76
C PRO A 36 -34.08 -10.70 14.62
N ALA A 37 -35.20 -10.47 13.96
CA ALA A 37 -35.86 -9.18 13.82
C ALA A 37 -36.54 -8.72 15.12
N GLY A 38 -36.44 -7.43 15.43
CA GLY A 38 -37.36 -6.74 16.33
C GLY A 38 -36.71 -5.69 17.22
N ILE A 39 -36.85 -4.41 16.87
CA ILE A 39 -37.36 -3.29 17.70
C ILE A 39 -37.17 -1.98 16.92
N ARG A 40 -38.27 -1.23 16.76
CA ARG A 40 -38.35 0.09 16.12
C ARG A 40 -37.90 1.20 17.09
N ALA A 41 -37.31 2.24 16.49
CA ALA A 41 -37.36 3.67 16.80
C ALA A 41 -37.26 4.16 18.26
N GLY A 42 -36.24 4.99 18.52
CA GLY A 42 -36.20 5.89 19.68
C GLY A 42 -35.12 6.97 19.49
N ARG A 43 -35.55 8.22 19.39
CA ARG A 43 -34.69 9.42 19.47
C ARG A 43 -34.07 9.49 20.87
N GLU A 44 -32.83 9.96 20.98
CA GLU A 44 -32.43 11.08 21.85
C GLU A 44 -30.92 11.31 21.82
N ALA A 45 -30.55 12.56 21.55
CA ALA A 45 -29.22 13.09 21.79
C ALA A 45 -29.04 13.33 23.30
N ARG A 46 -27.90 12.93 23.86
CA ARG A 46 -27.42 13.48 25.14
C ARG A 46 -26.00 14.01 24.99
N ILE A 47 -25.95 15.34 25.08
CA ILE A 47 -24.78 16.13 25.43
C ILE A 47 -24.42 15.76 26.87
N VAL A 48 -23.15 15.38 27.10
CA VAL A 48 -22.58 15.35 28.45
C VAL A 48 -21.50 16.42 28.50
N SER A 49 -21.84 17.51 29.19
CA SER A 49 -20.92 18.52 29.71
C SER A 49 -20.25 17.96 30.96
N LEU A 50 -18.93 18.09 31.06
CA LEU A 50 -18.25 18.15 32.35
C LEU A 50 -17.17 19.23 32.29
N ALA A 51 -17.47 20.31 33.01
CA ALA A 51 -16.55 21.35 33.41
C ALA A 51 -15.56 20.82 34.46
N GLY A 52 -14.37 21.43 34.50
CA GLY A 52 -13.40 21.19 35.56
C GLY A 52 -12.09 21.96 35.35
N CYS A 53 -12.11 23.26 35.62
CA CYS A 53 -10.91 24.07 35.83
C CYS A 53 -10.91 24.56 37.28
N PRO A 54 -9.74 24.61 37.95
CA PRO A 54 -9.52 25.61 38.98
C PRO A 54 -8.24 26.44 38.74
N GLN A 55 -8.48 27.74 38.52
CA GLN A 55 -7.85 28.93 39.12
C GLN A 55 -6.32 29.03 39.29
N SER A 56 -5.75 30.14 38.81
CA SER A 56 -5.14 31.14 39.71
C SER A 56 -4.87 32.51 39.03
N HIS A 57 -5.43 33.55 39.67
CA HIS A 57 -4.86 34.87 40.04
C HIS A 57 -4.29 35.83 38.98
N GLY A 58 -4.83 37.06 38.93
CA GLY A 58 -4.04 38.22 38.48
C GLY A 58 -4.76 39.51 38.05
N VAL A 59 -5.32 40.27 39.00
CA VAL A 59 -5.43 41.75 39.04
C VAL A 59 -6.45 42.48 38.14
N CYS A 60 -7.13 43.45 38.78
CA CYS A 60 -8.25 44.27 38.35
C CYS A 60 -7.81 45.73 38.11
N GLY A 61 -8.46 46.45 37.17
CA GLY A 61 -8.37 47.91 37.01
C GLY A 61 -9.19 48.45 35.82
N PRO A 62 -10.08 49.45 35.97
CA PRO A 62 -11.24 49.66 35.07
C PRO A 62 -11.13 50.87 34.12
N MET A 63 -12.02 50.97 33.11
CA MET A 63 -12.82 52.16 32.75
C MET A 63 -13.60 51.95 31.44
N SER A 64 -14.93 51.86 31.57
CA SER A 64 -16.02 52.36 30.71
C SER A 64 -15.81 52.68 29.22
N GLY A 65 -16.73 52.18 28.38
CA GLY A 65 -17.14 52.92 27.17
C GLY A 65 -17.74 52.10 26.03
N LEU A 66 -19.04 51.83 26.09
CA LEU A 66 -20.04 51.80 24.99
C LEU A 66 -19.60 51.38 23.56
N GLY A 67 -20.28 50.36 23.02
CA GLY A 67 -20.43 50.23 21.56
C GLY A 67 -20.87 48.85 21.10
N ARG A 68 -22.18 48.66 20.92
CA ARG A 68 -22.78 47.47 20.28
C ARG A 68 -22.46 47.47 18.78
N ASN A 69 -22.16 46.31 18.20
CA ASN A 69 -22.94 45.66 17.13
C ASN A 69 -22.12 44.65 16.29
N ASP A 70 -22.75 43.50 16.09
CA ASP A 70 -22.75 42.64 14.90
C ASP A 70 -21.48 41.85 14.52
N ALA A 71 -21.35 40.67 15.15
CA ALA A 71 -20.65 39.53 14.60
C ALA A 71 -21.47 38.89 13.46
N HIS A 72 -21.05 39.10 12.21
CA HIS A 72 -21.57 38.38 11.05
C HIS A 72 -21.11 36.91 11.07
N ILE A 73 -22.01 36.03 11.53
CA ILE A 73 -21.94 34.59 11.28
C ILE A 73 -22.39 34.36 9.83
N ILE A 74 -21.45 34.02 8.94
CA ILE A 74 -21.75 33.55 7.58
C ILE A 74 -22.37 32.15 7.70
N ARG A 75 -23.70 32.09 7.68
CA ARG A 75 -24.48 30.84 7.59
C ARG A 75 -24.41 30.30 6.17
N ARG A 76 -24.02 29.02 6.02
CA ARG A 76 -24.15 28.26 4.76
C ARG A 76 -25.62 28.24 4.30
N PRO A 77 -25.95 28.54 3.04
CA PRO A 77 -27.31 28.40 2.57
C PRO A 77 -27.64 26.93 2.28
N THR A 78 -28.61 26.41 3.02
CA THR A 78 -29.37 25.20 2.69
C THR A 78 -30.18 25.45 1.41
N LYS A 79 -29.87 24.76 0.31
CA LYS A 79 -30.74 24.74 -0.88
C LYS A 79 -31.68 23.54 -0.83
N VAL A 80 -32.96 23.90 -0.88
CA VAL A 80 -34.16 23.10 -1.01
C VAL A 80 -34.22 22.47 -2.41
N ALA A 81 -34.69 21.23 -2.47
CA ALA A 81 -34.91 20.47 -3.69
C ALA A 81 -36.07 21.03 -4.53
N THR A 82 -35.87 21.13 -5.84
CA THR A 82 -36.95 21.09 -6.84
C THR A 82 -36.47 20.24 -8.00
N HIS A 83 -37.18 19.13 -8.23
CA HIS A 83 -37.01 18.24 -9.37
C HIS A 83 -37.42 18.94 -10.68
N SER A 84 -36.58 18.81 -11.69
CA SER A 84 -37.01 18.73 -13.09
C SER A 84 -36.05 17.79 -13.81
N GLU A 85 -36.51 16.57 -14.07
CA GLU A 85 -35.85 15.58 -14.92
C GLU A 85 -35.60 16.17 -16.30
N SER A 86 -34.33 16.18 -16.71
CA SER A 86 -33.93 16.21 -18.11
C SER A 86 -32.94 15.07 -18.31
N LEU A 87 -33.44 13.98 -18.87
CA LEU A 87 -32.67 12.81 -19.31
C LEU A 87 -31.59 13.28 -20.29
N MET A 88 -30.33 13.26 -19.86
CA MET A 88 -29.17 13.28 -20.74
C MET A 88 -28.60 11.86 -20.77
N PRO A 89 -28.27 11.31 -21.95
CA PRO A 89 -27.77 9.94 -22.04
C PRO A 89 -26.42 9.84 -21.32
N GLY A 90 -26.34 8.91 -20.37
CA GLY A 90 -25.14 8.67 -19.58
C GLY A 90 -23.93 8.41 -20.46
N SER A 91 -22.84 9.13 -20.18
CA SER A 91 -21.50 8.78 -20.64
C SER A 91 -21.16 7.36 -20.17
N PRO A 92 -20.51 6.52 -20.99
CA PRO A 92 -20.24 5.13 -20.64
C PRO A 92 -19.16 5.09 -19.56
N ASP A 93 -19.57 4.93 -18.30
CA ASP A 93 -18.70 4.53 -17.20
C ASP A 93 -18.20 3.09 -17.47
N LYS A 94 -17.07 2.99 -18.17
CA LYS A 94 -16.46 1.73 -18.63
C LYS A 94 -15.04 1.53 -18.06
N ARG A 95 -14.83 1.83 -16.78
CA ARG A 95 -13.65 1.34 -16.06
C ARG A 95 -14.12 0.60 -14.81
N HIS A 96 -14.17 -0.73 -14.91
CA HIS A 96 -14.61 -1.60 -13.82
C HIS A 96 -13.70 -1.40 -12.60
N HIS A 97 -14.18 -0.68 -11.59
CA HIS A 97 -13.41 -0.32 -10.40
C HIS A 97 -13.14 -1.52 -9.47
N GLU A 98 -13.95 -2.57 -9.54
CA GLU A 98 -13.65 -3.89 -8.95
C GLU A 98 -12.98 -4.79 -9.99
N VAL A 99 -12.05 -5.66 -9.56
CA VAL A 99 -11.48 -6.68 -10.45
C VAL A 99 -12.64 -7.56 -10.94
N SER A 100 -12.98 -7.46 -12.22
CA SER A 100 -14.13 -8.17 -12.73
C SER A 100 -13.88 -9.68 -12.65
N PRO A 101 -14.94 -10.52 -12.53
CA PRO A 101 -14.79 -11.96 -12.64
C PRO A 101 -14.08 -12.39 -13.92
N GLU A 102 -14.21 -11.60 -14.99
CA GLU A 102 -13.52 -11.80 -16.26
C GLU A 102 -12.03 -11.49 -16.17
N ASP A 103 -11.62 -10.41 -15.49
CA ASP A 103 -10.21 -10.10 -15.25
C ASP A 103 -9.55 -11.17 -14.38
N LEU A 104 -10.25 -11.67 -13.36
CA LEU A 104 -9.79 -12.79 -12.54
C LEU A 104 -9.59 -14.05 -13.39
N ASP A 105 -10.60 -14.41 -14.19
CA ASP A 105 -10.54 -15.59 -15.05
C ASP A 105 -9.43 -15.47 -16.11
N ARG A 106 -9.25 -14.28 -16.72
CA ARG A 106 -8.17 -14.00 -17.68
C ARG A 106 -6.79 -14.11 -17.03
N VAL A 107 -6.60 -13.51 -15.86
CA VAL A 107 -5.32 -13.56 -15.15
C VAL A 107 -5.03 -14.99 -14.69
N PHE A 108 -5.95 -15.70 -14.03
CA PHE A 108 -5.69 -17.07 -13.57
C PHE A 108 -5.47 -18.07 -14.71
N LYS A 109 -6.04 -17.84 -15.89
CA LYS A 109 -5.76 -18.64 -17.09
C LYS A 109 -4.43 -18.31 -17.74
N THR A 110 -3.94 -17.09 -17.54
CA THR A 110 -2.78 -16.57 -18.27
C THR A 110 -1.53 -16.53 -17.39
N ILE A 111 -1.57 -15.99 -16.18
CA ILE A 111 -0.39 -15.82 -15.32
C ILE A 111 -0.51 -16.72 -14.10
N GLU A 112 0.54 -17.51 -13.86
CA GLU A 112 0.70 -18.24 -12.61
C GLU A 112 1.18 -17.28 -11.52
N ILE A 113 0.27 -16.92 -10.62
CA ILE A 113 0.61 -16.15 -9.42
C ILE A 113 1.40 -17.07 -8.49
N PRO A 114 2.65 -16.73 -8.13
CA PRO A 114 3.46 -17.58 -7.27
C PRO A 114 2.80 -17.75 -5.90
N THR A 115 2.89 -18.97 -5.35
CA THR A 115 2.50 -19.23 -3.97
C THR A 115 3.44 -18.47 -3.02
N CYS A 116 2.86 -17.81 -2.02
CA CYS A 116 3.65 -17.16 -0.98
C CYS A 116 4.47 -18.23 -0.22
N PRO A 117 5.81 -18.11 -0.13
CA PRO A 117 6.63 -19.07 0.60
C PRO A 117 6.23 -19.19 2.08
N ALA A 118 6.36 -20.39 2.65
CA ALA A 118 5.97 -20.66 4.04
C ALA A 118 6.62 -19.68 5.04
N VAL A 119 7.90 -19.34 4.84
CA VAL A 119 8.64 -18.37 5.66
C VAL A 119 7.99 -16.97 5.66
N ALA A 120 7.43 -16.54 4.52
CA ALA A 120 6.71 -15.28 4.41
C ALA A 120 5.35 -15.35 5.09
N LEU A 121 4.61 -16.46 4.91
CA LEU A 121 3.35 -16.67 5.60
C LEU A 121 3.51 -16.72 7.12
N GLU A 122 4.55 -17.38 7.63
CA GLU A 122 4.89 -17.42 9.06
C GLU A 122 5.20 -16.03 9.61
N ALA A 123 6.02 -15.24 8.89
CA ALA A 123 6.35 -13.88 9.28
C ALA A 123 5.12 -12.96 9.29
N MET A 124 4.27 -13.09 8.27
CA MET A 124 3.01 -12.34 8.17
C MET A 124 2.05 -12.71 9.30
N ALA A 125 1.89 -14.00 9.58
CA ALA A 125 1.02 -14.48 10.65
C ALA A 125 1.50 -14.00 12.03
N GLU A 126 2.81 -13.98 12.29
CA GLU A 126 3.35 -13.45 13.53
C GLU A 126 3.15 -11.92 13.66
N ALA A 127 3.34 -11.18 12.57
CA ALA A 127 3.16 -9.73 12.56
C ALA A 127 1.69 -9.28 12.69
N GLN A 128 0.74 -10.14 12.35
CA GLN A 128 -0.69 -9.90 12.48
C GLN A 128 -1.27 -10.20 13.87
N LYS A 129 -0.47 -10.77 14.79
CA LYS A 129 -0.91 -11.00 16.18
C LYS A 129 -1.04 -9.66 16.92
N ASP A 130 -1.95 -9.61 17.90
CA ASP A 130 -2.10 -8.45 18.79
C ASP A 130 -0.80 -8.17 19.55
N GLU A 131 -0.07 -9.22 19.92
CA GLU A 131 1.26 -9.15 20.54
C GLU A 131 2.27 -9.96 19.72
N PRO A 132 2.89 -9.35 18.69
CA PRO A 132 3.90 -10.01 17.87
C PRO A 132 5.18 -10.30 18.66
N ASN A 133 5.71 -11.53 18.53
CA ASN A 133 6.95 -11.92 19.16
C ASN A 133 8.15 -11.75 18.21
N LEU A 134 8.95 -10.70 18.43
CA LEU A 134 10.16 -10.42 17.66
C LEU A 134 11.19 -11.57 17.68
N LYS A 135 11.24 -12.38 18.75
CA LYS A 135 12.17 -13.52 18.81
C LYS A 135 11.77 -14.65 17.87
N ASN A 136 10.47 -14.84 17.65
CA ASN A 136 9.98 -15.82 16.68
C ASN A 136 10.36 -15.39 15.26
N LEU A 137 10.12 -14.11 14.92
CA LEU A 137 10.56 -13.54 13.64
C LEU A 137 12.08 -13.65 13.44
N ALA A 138 12.86 -13.37 14.49
CA ALA A 138 14.32 -13.52 14.46
C ALA A 138 14.75 -14.93 14.08
N LYS A 139 14.10 -15.94 14.68
CA LYS A 139 14.40 -17.34 14.40
C LYS A 139 14.03 -17.71 12.96
N THR A 140 12.87 -17.28 12.49
CA THR A 140 12.39 -17.53 11.12
C THR A 140 13.35 -16.92 10.09
N ILE A 141 13.77 -15.67 10.29
CA ILE A 141 14.65 -14.96 9.34
C ILE A 141 16.08 -15.48 9.40
N ALA A 142 16.60 -15.75 10.61
CA ALA A 142 17.96 -16.28 10.79
C ALA A 142 18.14 -17.67 10.15
N GLY A 143 17.04 -18.39 9.88
CA GLY A 143 17.06 -19.66 9.14
C GLY A 143 17.43 -19.52 7.66
N ASP A 144 17.40 -18.30 7.09
CA ASP A 144 17.73 -18.03 5.70
C ASP A 144 18.76 -16.89 5.58
N VAL A 145 19.86 -17.17 4.87
CA VAL A 145 20.98 -16.24 4.72
C VAL A 145 20.57 -15.01 3.88
N GLY A 146 19.75 -15.20 2.86
CA GLY A 146 19.27 -14.13 1.99
C GLY A 146 18.32 -13.18 2.73
N LEU A 147 17.39 -13.72 3.52
CA LEU A 147 16.50 -12.96 4.38
C LEU A 147 17.28 -12.18 5.44
N THR A 148 18.25 -12.84 6.08
CA THR A 148 19.10 -12.19 7.09
C THR A 148 19.88 -11.02 6.49
N ALA A 149 20.55 -11.23 5.36
CA ALA A 149 21.32 -10.19 4.68
C ALA A 149 20.42 -9.02 4.24
N THR A 150 19.25 -9.32 3.66
CA THR A 150 18.30 -8.29 3.21
C THR A 150 17.72 -7.50 4.40
N THR A 151 17.43 -8.17 5.52
CA THR A 151 16.93 -7.52 6.73
C THR A 151 17.97 -6.58 7.33
N LEU A 152 19.23 -7.03 7.41
CA LEU A 152 20.34 -6.19 7.86
C LEU A 152 20.58 -5.01 6.92
N LYS A 153 20.51 -5.22 5.60
CA LYS A 153 20.63 -4.13 4.62
C LYS A 153 19.54 -3.08 4.83
N LEU A 154 18.29 -3.51 5.01
CA LEU A 154 17.18 -2.59 5.26
C LEU A 154 17.33 -1.83 6.59
N ALA A 155 17.69 -2.52 7.68
CA ALA A 155 17.88 -1.90 8.99
C ALA A 155 19.03 -0.86 9.01
N ASN A 156 19.93 -0.94 8.03
CA ASN A 156 21.03 0.01 7.83
C ASN A 156 20.76 1.05 6.74
N SER A 157 19.61 0.98 6.06
CA SER A 157 19.22 1.94 5.03
C SER A 157 18.98 3.34 5.64
N PRO A 158 19.12 4.41 4.85
CA PRO A 158 18.92 5.79 5.30
C PRO A 158 17.57 6.02 5.99
N LEU A 159 16.53 5.32 5.56
CA LEU A 159 15.20 5.38 6.16
C LEU A 159 15.18 4.90 7.61
N PHE A 160 15.92 3.83 7.94
CA PHE A 160 15.86 3.18 9.26
C PHE A 160 17.08 3.44 10.13
N ARG A 161 18.17 3.98 9.59
CA ARG A 161 19.42 4.19 10.33
C ARG A 161 19.25 5.25 11.42
N ALA A 162 18.92 4.80 12.63
CA ALA A 162 18.95 5.62 13.85
C ALA A 162 20.17 5.25 14.70
N GLY A 163 21.11 6.19 14.87
CA GLY A 163 22.26 6.08 15.77
C GLY A 163 23.53 5.42 15.18
N GLY A 164 23.44 4.22 14.60
CA GLY A 164 24.63 3.49 14.11
C GLY A 164 24.35 2.18 13.37
N PRO A 165 25.37 1.50 12.80
CA PRO A 165 25.20 0.28 12.03
C PRO A 165 24.73 -0.89 12.91
N VAL A 166 23.82 -1.70 12.38
CA VAL A 166 23.30 -2.92 12.98
C VAL A 166 23.91 -4.13 12.28
N THR A 167 24.48 -5.03 13.07
CA THR A 167 25.19 -6.23 12.59
C THR A 167 24.53 -7.55 12.99
N ASN A 168 23.44 -7.51 13.78
CA ASN A 168 22.73 -8.71 14.22
C ASN A 168 21.23 -8.60 14.00
N ILE A 169 20.59 -9.75 13.80
CA ILE A 169 19.17 -9.81 13.41
C ILE A 169 18.24 -9.26 14.51
N ASN A 170 18.50 -9.54 15.78
CA ASN A 170 17.63 -9.06 16.87
C ASN A 170 17.57 -7.53 16.91
N ARG A 171 18.73 -6.86 16.81
CA ARG A 171 18.81 -5.40 16.71
C ARG A 171 18.15 -4.87 15.44
N ALA A 172 18.24 -5.60 14.33
CA ALA A 172 17.59 -5.21 13.09
C ALA A 172 16.07 -5.24 13.25
N LEU A 173 15.54 -6.27 13.92
CA LEU A 173 14.12 -6.41 14.21
C LEU A 173 13.60 -5.38 15.22
N GLU A 174 14.37 -5.05 16.26
CA GLU A 174 14.05 -3.96 17.18
C GLU A 174 13.93 -2.62 16.46
N ARG A 175 14.80 -2.37 15.47
CA ARG A 175 14.83 -1.13 14.69
C ARG A 175 13.74 -1.07 13.62
N LEU A 176 13.54 -2.16 12.89
CA LEU A 176 12.57 -2.24 11.80
C LEU A 176 11.13 -2.40 12.33
N GLY A 177 10.96 -3.07 13.47
CA GLY A 177 9.66 -3.53 13.93
C GLY A 177 9.11 -4.68 13.10
N THR A 178 7.98 -5.25 13.51
CA THR A 178 7.40 -6.44 12.88
C THR A 178 6.85 -6.19 11.48
N ARG A 179 6.32 -5.00 11.22
CA ARG A 179 5.72 -4.65 9.91
C ARG A 179 6.76 -4.59 8.79
N ASN A 180 7.87 -3.87 9.00
CA ASN A 180 8.92 -3.75 7.99
C ASN A 180 9.65 -5.06 7.68
N VAL A 181 9.61 -5.98 8.63
CA VAL A 181 10.22 -7.30 8.52
C VAL A 181 9.42 -8.21 7.60
N VAL A 182 8.10 -8.15 7.69
CA VAL A 182 7.22 -8.77 6.70
C VAL A 182 7.58 -8.29 5.30
N CYS A 183 7.85 -7.00 5.11
CA CYS A 183 8.23 -6.45 3.81
C CYS A 183 9.49 -7.09 3.26
N VAL A 184 10.52 -7.27 4.10
CA VAL A 184 11.76 -7.94 3.71
C VAL A 184 11.49 -9.39 3.31
N VAL A 185 10.72 -10.10 4.12
CA VAL A 185 10.45 -11.52 3.86
C VAL A 185 9.64 -11.71 2.58
N VAL A 186 8.63 -10.87 2.36
CA VAL A 186 7.79 -10.89 1.18
C VAL A 186 8.58 -10.43 -0.07
N GLY A 187 9.45 -9.43 0.05
CA GLY A 187 10.30 -8.95 -1.04
C GLY A 187 11.32 -10.02 -1.50
N VAL A 188 11.95 -10.71 -0.56
CA VAL A 188 12.85 -11.83 -0.87
C VAL A 188 12.08 -13.02 -1.44
N ALA A 189 10.90 -13.32 -0.91
CA ALA A 189 10.01 -14.33 -1.49
C ALA A 189 9.67 -14.03 -2.95
N LEU A 190 9.35 -12.76 -3.27
CA LEU A 190 9.05 -12.34 -4.63
C LEU A 190 10.28 -12.45 -5.53
N ARG A 191 11.44 -11.99 -5.06
CA ARG A 191 12.70 -12.13 -5.79
C ARG A 191 13.00 -13.59 -6.13
N SER A 192 12.77 -14.51 -5.20
CA SER A 192 12.94 -15.95 -5.41
C SER A 192 11.94 -16.53 -6.42
N SER A 193 10.73 -15.97 -6.51
CA SER A 193 9.73 -16.38 -7.50
C SER A 193 10.12 -16.05 -8.95
N MET A 194 11.11 -15.16 -9.14
CA MET A 194 11.62 -14.72 -10.44
C MET A 194 12.76 -15.60 -10.99
N ALA A 195 12.96 -16.79 -10.41
CA ALA A 195 13.92 -17.76 -10.92
C ALA A 195 13.66 -18.03 -12.42
N GLY A 196 14.70 -17.91 -13.25
CA GLY A 196 14.64 -18.09 -14.72
C GLY A 196 14.83 -16.81 -15.54
N LEU A 197 14.72 -15.61 -14.93
CA LEU A 197 15.11 -14.37 -15.59
C LEU A 197 16.64 -14.13 -15.48
N PRO A 198 17.26 -13.40 -16.42
CA PRO A 198 18.66 -13.01 -16.32
C PRO A 198 18.95 -12.26 -15.02
N ALA A 199 19.97 -12.69 -14.28
CA ALA A 199 20.29 -12.17 -12.95
C ALA A 199 20.47 -10.64 -12.93
N ALA A 200 21.09 -10.07 -13.98
CA ALA A 200 21.28 -8.64 -14.12
C ALA A 200 19.95 -7.86 -14.20
N ILE A 201 18.93 -8.41 -14.87
CA ILE A 201 17.61 -7.74 -14.96
C ILE A 201 16.91 -7.78 -13.62
N VAL A 202 16.94 -8.94 -12.95
CA VAL A 202 16.38 -9.12 -11.60
C VAL A 202 17.03 -8.16 -10.62
N GLU A 203 18.36 -8.07 -10.63
CA GLU A 203 19.12 -7.19 -9.74
C GLU A 203 18.84 -5.71 -10.00
N LYS A 204 18.78 -5.29 -11.27
CA LYS A 204 18.45 -3.92 -11.65
C LYS A 204 17.05 -3.53 -11.19
N PHE A 205 16.05 -4.38 -11.45
CA PHE A 205 14.67 -4.17 -11.03
C PHE A 205 14.57 -4.00 -9.50
N TRP A 206 15.15 -4.93 -8.74
CA TRP A 206 15.09 -4.89 -7.28
C TRP A 206 15.87 -3.73 -6.66
N THR A 207 16.97 -3.33 -7.27
CA THR A 207 17.73 -2.17 -6.82
C THR A 207 16.92 -0.89 -6.99
N ARG A 208 16.26 -0.70 -8.15
CA ARG A 208 15.35 0.43 -8.38
C ARG A 208 14.16 0.39 -7.43
N ALA A 209 13.47 -0.75 -7.32
CA ALA A 209 12.30 -0.89 -6.44
C ALA A 209 12.65 -0.62 -4.97
N ALA A 210 13.80 -1.09 -4.48
CA ALA A 210 14.25 -0.83 -3.12
C ALA A 210 14.62 0.65 -2.90
N GLY A 211 15.27 1.28 -3.88
CA GLY A 211 15.57 2.72 -3.85
C GLY A 211 14.31 3.56 -3.79
N LEU A 212 13.33 3.25 -4.64
CA LEU A 212 12.02 3.90 -4.64
C LEU A 212 11.28 3.71 -3.32
N ALA A 213 11.30 2.50 -2.76
CA ALA A 213 10.68 2.21 -1.46
C ALA A 213 11.29 3.03 -0.32
N VAL A 214 12.62 3.16 -0.28
CA VAL A 214 13.32 4.02 0.68
C VAL A 214 12.88 5.48 0.48
N ALA A 215 12.87 5.98 -0.76
CA ALA A 215 12.50 7.34 -1.07
C ALA A 215 11.05 7.67 -0.68
N ALA A 216 10.11 6.80 -1.04
CA ALA A 216 8.70 6.91 -0.66
C ALA A 216 8.53 6.90 0.87
N GLY A 217 9.23 6.01 1.59
CA GLY A 217 9.21 6.00 3.05
C GLY A 217 9.77 7.28 3.69
N MET A 218 10.82 7.87 3.09
CA MET A 218 11.41 9.12 3.57
C MET A 218 10.46 10.31 3.38
N ILE A 219 9.81 10.40 2.22
CA ILE A 219 8.80 11.43 1.93
C ILE A 219 7.60 11.26 2.87
N ALA A 220 7.05 10.05 2.99
CA ALA A 220 5.93 9.75 3.89
C ALA A 220 6.23 10.11 5.36
N ARG A 221 7.49 10.00 5.82
CA ARG A 221 7.87 10.37 7.19
C ARG A 221 7.71 11.87 7.47
N ARG A 222 7.81 12.71 6.44
CA ARG A 222 7.58 14.16 6.56
C ARG A 222 6.11 14.53 6.41
N GLN A 223 5.24 13.57 6.07
CA GLN A 223 3.81 13.80 5.83
C GLN A 223 2.96 13.34 7.01
N TYR A 224 2.00 14.17 7.40
CA TYR A 224 1.07 13.80 8.48
C TYR A 224 0.04 12.79 7.98
N GLY A 225 -0.19 11.74 8.77
CA GLY A 225 -1.24 10.74 8.48
C GLY A 225 -0.86 9.70 7.42
N ILE A 226 0.34 9.76 6.84
CA ILE A 226 0.86 8.73 5.92
C ILE A 226 1.83 7.84 6.67
N SER A 227 1.61 6.52 6.67
CA SER A 227 2.52 5.58 7.32
C SER A 227 3.76 5.38 6.45
N PRO A 228 4.99 5.66 6.96
CA PRO A 228 6.22 5.42 6.22
C PRO A 228 6.41 3.95 5.82
N ASP A 229 6.03 3.04 6.72
CA ASP A 229 6.08 1.59 6.49
C ASP A 229 5.13 1.18 5.35
N ALA A 230 3.90 1.73 5.33
CA ALA A 230 2.94 1.44 4.27
C ALA A 230 3.37 2.01 2.93
N ALA A 231 3.96 3.21 2.91
CA ALA A 231 4.52 3.81 1.69
C ALA A 231 5.70 2.99 1.16
N TYR A 232 6.60 2.56 2.05
CA TYR A 232 7.71 1.66 1.70
C TYR A 232 7.19 0.35 1.07
N ILE A 233 6.21 -0.30 1.71
CA ILE A 233 5.60 -1.53 1.17
C ILE A 233 5.02 -1.28 -0.21
N TYR A 234 4.15 -0.28 -0.32
CA TYR A 234 3.46 -0.01 -1.57
C TYR A 234 4.46 0.23 -2.71
N ALA A 235 5.44 1.12 -2.51
CA ALA A 235 6.47 1.41 -3.51
C ALA A 235 7.32 0.18 -3.86
N LEU A 236 7.62 -0.71 -2.90
CA LEU A 236 8.35 -1.96 -3.17
C LEU A 236 7.55 -2.94 -4.04
N PHE A 237 6.21 -2.94 -3.91
CA PHE A 237 5.33 -3.93 -4.53
C PHE A 237 4.53 -3.44 -5.73
N HIS A 238 4.44 -2.14 -6.00
CA HIS A 238 3.55 -1.64 -7.05
C HIS A 238 3.84 -2.24 -8.43
N ASP A 239 5.13 -2.39 -8.76
CA ASP A 239 5.63 -3.01 -9.98
C ASP A 239 6.00 -4.50 -9.84
N ALA A 240 5.67 -5.12 -8.71
CA ALA A 240 6.02 -6.53 -8.41
C ALA A 240 5.59 -7.52 -9.50
N ALA A 241 4.57 -7.16 -10.28
CA ALA A 241 4.06 -7.98 -11.37
C ALA A 241 4.88 -7.89 -12.66
N ILE A 242 5.66 -6.83 -12.90
CA ILE A 242 6.49 -6.67 -14.11
C ILE A 242 7.38 -7.89 -14.33
N PRO A 243 8.13 -8.38 -13.33
CA PRO A 243 8.83 -9.66 -13.43
C PRO A 243 7.99 -10.89 -13.80
N LEU A 244 6.76 -10.98 -13.29
CA LEU A 244 5.86 -12.09 -13.60
C LEU A 244 5.40 -12.01 -15.06
N MET A 245 5.15 -10.80 -15.56
CA MET A 245 4.85 -10.53 -16.96
C MET A 245 6.03 -10.89 -17.87
N MET A 246 7.26 -10.48 -17.50
CA MET A 246 8.49 -10.82 -18.21
C MET A 246 8.70 -12.33 -18.35
N ARG A 247 8.44 -13.09 -17.28
CA ARG A 247 8.56 -14.55 -17.31
C ARG A 247 7.48 -15.19 -18.15
N ARG A 248 6.28 -14.61 -18.17
CA ARG A 248 5.12 -15.20 -18.85
C ARG A 248 5.09 -14.94 -20.35
N PHE A 249 5.52 -13.77 -20.77
CA PHE A 249 5.42 -13.29 -22.14
C PHE A 249 6.80 -13.02 -22.72
N GLU A 250 7.22 -13.81 -23.71
CA GLU A 250 8.55 -13.73 -24.32
C GLU A 250 8.86 -12.33 -24.91
N ASN A 251 7.85 -11.65 -25.45
CA ASN A 251 7.99 -10.32 -26.06
C ASN A 251 7.93 -9.16 -25.06
N TYR A 252 7.82 -9.43 -23.76
CA TYR A 252 7.65 -8.37 -22.78
C TYR A 252 8.92 -7.55 -22.56
N VAL A 253 10.10 -8.19 -22.53
CA VAL A 253 11.38 -7.47 -22.39
C VAL A 253 11.65 -6.55 -23.59
N PRO A 254 11.53 -7.02 -24.85
CA PRO A 254 11.60 -6.13 -26.02
C PRO A 254 10.56 -5.01 -26.00
N LEU A 255 9.35 -5.27 -25.47
CA LEU A 255 8.32 -4.24 -25.36
C LEU A 255 8.74 -3.13 -24.40
N MET A 256 9.29 -3.47 -23.23
CA MET A 256 9.77 -2.49 -22.26
C MET A 256 10.87 -1.60 -22.86
N GLU A 257 11.77 -2.19 -23.64
CA GLU A 257 12.81 -1.44 -24.37
C GLU A 257 12.20 -0.50 -25.41
N ALA A 258 11.25 -0.98 -26.21
CA ALA A 258 10.55 -0.15 -27.20
C ALA A 258 9.74 0.99 -26.57
N CYS A 259 9.10 0.77 -25.42
CA CYS A 259 8.38 1.81 -24.69
C CYS A 259 9.34 2.90 -24.20
N ARG A 260 10.50 2.50 -23.67
CA ARG A 260 11.57 3.43 -23.27
C ARG A 260 12.12 4.23 -24.44
N GLU A 261 12.33 3.62 -25.61
CA GLU A 261 12.80 4.34 -26.80
C GLU A 261 11.77 5.36 -27.31
N ARG A 262 10.48 5.05 -27.17
CA ARG A 262 9.37 5.89 -27.65
C ARG A 262 8.89 6.91 -26.64
N GLY A 263 9.32 6.83 -25.38
CA GLY A 263 8.78 7.67 -24.31
C GLY A 263 7.32 7.35 -23.99
N GLN A 264 6.89 6.10 -24.15
CA GLN A 264 5.52 5.66 -23.92
C GLN A 264 5.37 4.95 -22.56
N PRO A 265 4.30 5.20 -21.78
CA PRO A 265 4.01 4.46 -20.56
C PRO A 265 3.85 2.96 -20.84
N LEU A 266 4.39 2.11 -19.96
CA LEU A 266 4.36 0.66 -20.18
C LEU A 266 2.93 0.12 -20.17
N ILE A 267 2.07 0.68 -19.32
CA ILE A 267 0.68 0.23 -19.18
C ILE A 267 -0.12 0.32 -20.48
N GLU A 268 0.05 1.39 -21.28
CA GLU A 268 -0.67 1.56 -22.55
C GLU A 268 -0.30 0.46 -23.56
N ALA A 269 0.98 0.09 -23.56
CA ALA A 269 1.48 -0.98 -24.40
C ALA A 269 0.98 -2.35 -23.94
N GLU A 270 0.89 -2.57 -22.63
CA GLU A 270 0.32 -3.79 -22.05
C GLU A 270 -1.16 -3.96 -22.39
N GLU A 271 -1.97 -2.91 -22.23
CA GLU A 271 -3.39 -2.91 -22.57
C GLU A 271 -3.65 -3.27 -24.03
N SER A 272 -2.70 -2.91 -24.91
CA SER A 272 -2.80 -3.15 -26.35
C SER A 272 -2.35 -4.56 -26.76
N LEU A 273 -1.41 -5.18 -26.03
CA LEU A 273 -0.69 -6.38 -26.48
C LEU A 273 -0.93 -7.63 -25.63
N PHE A 274 -1.36 -7.47 -24.37
CA PHE A 274 -1.52 -8.56 -23.43
C PHE A 274 -2.95 -8.62 -22.89
N PRO A 275 -3.41 -9.81 -22.46
CA PRO A 275 -4.77 -9.97 -21.90
C PRO A 275 -4.94 -9.38 -20.50
N CYS A 276 -3.86 -8.89 -19.89
CA CYS A 276 -3.83 -8.30 -18.55
C CYS A 276 -2.64 -7.33 -18.43
N THR A 277 -2.76 -6.39 -17.50
CA THR A 277 -1.74 -5.39 -17.19
C THR A 277 -1.06 -5.68 -15.84
N HIS A 278 0.15 -5.16 -15.65
CA HIS A 278 0.88 -5.38 -14.40
C HIS A 278 0.16 -4.83 -13.15
N PRO A 279 -0.64 -3.73 -13.15
CA PRO A 279 -1.37 -3.28 -11.96
C PRO A 279 -2.44 -4.27 -11.53
N ILE A 280 -3.12 -4.90 -12.49
CA ILE A 280 -4.13 -5.94 -12.23
C ILE A 280 -3.43 -7.14 -11.60
N VAL A 281 -2.37 -7.64 -12.23
CA VAL A 281 -1.62 -8.81 -11.75
C VAL A 281 -1.00 -8.54 -10.38
N GLY A 282 -0.45 -7.34 -10.16
CA GLY A 282 0.16 -6.90 -8.91
C GLY A 282 -0.87 -6.83 -7.78
N SER A 283 -2.05 -6.27 -8.04
CA SER A 283 -3.14 -6.22 -7.05
C SER A 283 -3.59 -7.63 -6.62
N LEU A 284 -3.61 -8.59 -7.55
CA LEU A 284 -3.96 -9.98 -7.28
C LEU A 284 -2.86 -10.72 -6.54
N LEU A 285 -1.60 -10.46 -6.87
CA LEU A 285 -0.43 -10.99 -6.18
C LEU A 285 -0.47 -10.61 -4.70
N VAL A 286 -0.57 -9.31 -4.40
CA VAL A 286 -0.54 -8.84 -3.00
C VAL A 286 -1.78 -9.30 -2.22
N ARG A 287 -2.93 -9.40 -2.87
CA ARG A 287 -4.15 -9.96 -2.28
C ARG A 287 -3.99 -11.45 -1.96
N ASN A 288 -3.45 -12.23 -2.91
CA ASN A 288 -3.19 -13.66 -2.73
C ASN A 288 -2.18 -13.92 -1.60
N TRP A 289 -1.24 -13.00 -1.41
CA TRP A 289 -0.24 -13.09 -0.35
C TRP A 289 -0.75 -12.59 1.01
N GLY A 290 -1.92 -11.97 1.07
CA GLY A 290 -2.54 -11.50 2.32
C GLY A 290 -2.01 -10.15 2.82
N LEU A 291 -1.48 -9.31 1.93
CA LEU A 291 -1.09 -7.95 2.27
C LEU A 291 -2.33 -7.07 2.58
N PRO A 292 -2.16 -5.97 3.31
CA PRO A 292 -3.26 -5.06 3.63
C PRO A 292 -4.03 -4.62 2.38
N PRO A 293 -5.39 -4.61 2.40
CA PRO A 293 -6.20 -4.29 1.22
C PRO A 293 -5.88 -2.94 0.58
N ILE A 294 -5.48 -1.96 1.40
CA ILE A 294 -5.05 -0.62 0.96
C ILE A 294 -3.88 -0.68 -0.03
N VAL A 295 -2.93 -1.61 0.15
CA VAL A 295 -1.80 -1.79 -0.76
C VAL A 295 -2.31 -2.30 -2.10
N GLY A 296 -3.16 -3.34 -2.10
CA GLY A 296 -3.75 -3.87 -3.34
C GLY A 296 -4.59 -2.83 -4.10
N GLN A 297 -5.29 -1.95 -3.41
CA GLN A 297 -6.03 -0.84 -4.03
C GLN A 297 -5.10 0.20 -4.62
N ALA A 298 -4.06 0.63 -3.90
CA ALA A 298 -3.07 1.57 -4.43
C ALA A 298 -2.39 1.00 -5.69
N ILE A 299 -1.98 -0.28 -5.65
CA ILE A 299 -1.39 -0.98 -6.81
C ILE A 299 -2.39 -1.10 -7.96
N ARG A 300 -3.69 -1.18 -7.70
CA ARG A 300 -4.66 -1.24 -8.80
C ARG A 300 -4.77 0.08 -9.57
N PHE A 301 -4.69 1.22 -8.87
CA PHE A 301 -5.03 2.54 -9.42
C PHE A 301 -3.82 3.43 -9.73
N HIS A 302 -2.58 2.95 -9.51
CA HIS A 302 -1.41 3.82 -9.60
C HIS A 302 -1.10 4.42 -10.96
N HIS A 303 -1.61 3.83 -12.04
CA HIS A 303 -1.56 4.39 -13.40
C HIS A 303 -2.89 4.99 -13.87
N ASP A 304 -3.91 5.09 -13.01
CA ASP A 304 -5.18 5.71 -13.42
C ASP A 304 -4.99 7.22 -13.60
N PRO A 305 -5.17 7.78 -14.81
CA PRO A 305 -4.91 9.19 -15.07
C PRO A 305 -5.80 10.14 -14.25
N ASP A 306 -6.95 9.65 -13.81
CA ASP A 306 -7.97 10.42 -13.09
C ASP A 306 -7.93 10.15 -11.57
N LEU A 307 -6.89 9.48 -11.05
CA LEU A 307 -6.85 8.99 -9.67
C LEU A 307 -7.10 10.06 -8.60
N TYR A 308 -6.72 11.31 -8.86
CA TYR A 308 -6.93 12.45 -7.95
C TYR A 308 -8.34 13.04 -8.00
N ASP A 309 -9.12 12.70 -9.04
CA ASP A 309 -10.52 13.12 -9.22
C ASP A 309 -11.51 12.03 -8.77
N LEU A 310 -11.01 10.83 -8.46
CA LEU A 310 -11.82 9.72 -7.99
C LEU A 310 -12.41 10.00 -6.60
N SER A 311 -13.62 9.50 -6.38
CA SER A 311 -14.25 9.59 -5.06
C SER A 311 -13.56 8.68 -4.04
N ASP A 312 -13.63 9.03 -2.76
CA ASP A 312 -13.11 8.23 -1.64
C ASP A 312 -13.73 6.81 -1.55
N LYS A 313 -14.91 6.62 -2.14
CA LYS A 313 -15.54 5.30 -2.26
C LYS A 313 -14.82 4.39 -3.27
N THR A 314 -14.21 4.99 -4.28
CA THR A 314 -13.52 4.29 -5.37
C THR A 314 -12.05 4.09 -5.03
N LEU A 315 -11.38 5.17 -4.63
CA LEU A 315 -9.99 5.17 -4.20
C LEU A 315 -9.93 5.84 -2.84
N PRO A 316 -9.81 5.07 -1.74
CA PRO A 316 -9.70 5.65 -0.41
C PRO A 316 -8.51 6.60 -0.31
N GLY A 317 -8.69 7.73 0.38
CA GLY A 317 -7.66 8.76 0.51
C GLY A 317 -6.32 8.21 1.05
N MET A 318 -6.37 7.20 1.91
CA MET A 318 -5.16 6.53 2.39
C MET A 318 -4.40 5.80 1.26
N ALA A 319 -5.09 5.15 0.31
CA ALA A 319 -4.45 4.52 -0.85
C ALA A 319 -3.91 5.58 -1.82
N LEU A 320 -4.68 6.65 -2.06
CA LEU A 320 -4.24 7.80 -2.83
C LEU A 320 -2.97 8.45 -2.25
N SER A 321 -2.88 8.57 -0.93
CA SER A 321 -1.68 9.06 -0.26
C SER A 321 -0.45 8.20 -0.50
N LEU A 322 -0.60 6.87 -0.60
CA LEU A 322 0.52 5.99 -0.96
C LEU A 322 0.95 6.24 -2.40
N ILE A 323 0.00 6.35 -3.33
CA ILE A 323 0.26 6.66 -4.75
C ILE A 323 0.99 8.00 -4.89
N ALA A 324 0.45 9.06 -4.29
CA ALA A 324 1.01 10.41 -4.38
C ALA A 324 2.44 10.49 -3.86
N VAL A 325 2.73 9.85 -2.72
CA VAL A 325 4.09 9.81 -2.18
C VAL A 325 5.05 9.09 -3.13
N THR A 326 4.62 7.96 -3.72
CA THR A 326 5.44 7.23 -4.68
C THR A 326 5.64 7.99 -5.99
N GLN A 327 4.65 8.74 -6.47
CA GLN A 327 4.80 9.59 -7.67
C GLN A 327 5.84 10.69 -7.47
N VAL A 328 5.86 11.32 -6.29
CA VAL A 328 6.93 12.29 -5.94
C VAL A 328 8.28 11.59 -5.86
N ALA A 329 8.34 10.44 -5.17
CA ALA A 329 9.56 9.65 -5.03
C ALA A 329 10.14 9.22 -6.39
N GLU A 330 9.29 8.78 -7.29
CA GLU A 330 9.65 8.28 -8.62
C GLU A 330 10.20 9.39 -9.50
N ARG A 331 9.55 10.56 -9.50
CA ARG A 331 10.06 11.72 -10.25
C ARG A 331 11.46 12.11 -9.78
N LEU A 332 11.66 12.23 -8.46
CA LEU A 332 12.97 12.56 -7.89
C LEU A 332 14.01 11.50 -8.24
N LEU A 333 13.66 10.22 -8.13
CA LEU A 333 14.57 9.12 -8.43
C LEU A 333 14.93 9.06 -9.92
N CYS A 334 13.98 9.30 -10.84
CA CYS A 334 14.24 9.36 -12.28
C CYS A 334 15.24 10.47 -12.62
N VAL A 335 15.10 11.66 -12.03
CA VAL A 335 16.07 12.76 -12.21
C VAL A 335 17.47 12.33 -11.72
N LYS A 336 17.56 11.76 -10.52
CA LYS A 336 18.85 11.35 -9.93
C LYS A 336 19.53 10.20 -10.67
N LEU A 337 18.75 9.24 -11.17
CA LEU A 337 19.25 8.11 -11.96
C LEU A 337 19.44 8.44 -13.44
N GLN A 338 19.11 9.67 -13.87
CA GLN A 338 19.12 10.10 -15.28
C GLN A 338 18.27 9.17 -16.17
N GLU A 339 17.14 8.71 -15.62
CA GLU A 339 16.18 7.87 -16.32
C GLU A 339 15.04 8.72 -16.88
N GLN A 340 14.45 8.26 -17.98
CA GLN A 340 13.24 8.89 -18.51
C GLN A 340 12.07 8.62 -17.57
N ASP A 341 11.32 9.67 -17.27
CA ASP A 341 10.06 9.57 -16.56
C ASP A 341 8.95 9.19 -17.55
N LEU A 342 8.63 7.90 -17.56
CA LEU A 342 7.62 7.31 -18.46
C LEU A 342 6.23 7.25 -17.83
N GLU A 343 6.13 7.32 -16.51
CA GLU A 343 4.93 6.92 -15.78
C GLU A 343 4.24 8.09 -15.06
N VAL A 344 5.01 8.99 -14.44
CA VAL A 344 4.43 10.09 -13.64
C VAL A 344 4.21 11.32 -14.53
N GLY A 345 5.26 11.77 -15.22
CA GLY A 345 5.23 13.00 -16.01
C GLY A 345 4.92 14.25 -15.17
N GLU A 346 4.84 15.41 -15.83
CA GLU A 346 4.67 16.69 -15.13
C GLU A 346 3.29 16.81 -14.45
N ASN A 347 2.23 16.35 -15.11
CA ASN A 347 0.88 16.53 -14.62
C ASN A 347 0.62 15.76 -13.31
N LEU A 348 0.88 14.44 -13.27
CA LEU A 348 0.65 13.67 -12.05
C LEU A 348 1.60 14.10 -10.94
N PHE A 349 2.83 14.49 -11.27
CA PHE A 349 3.78 15.03 -10.29
C PHE A 349 3.25 16.30 -9.61
N HIS A 350 2.75 17.28 -10.38
CA HIS A 350 2.17 18.49 -9.80
C HIS A 350 0.91 18.21 -8.97
N ARG A 351 0.06 17.28 -9.41
CA ARG A 351 -1.11 16.85 -8.65
C ARG A 351 -0.72 16.15 -7.34
N ALA A 352 0.34 15.35 -7.36
CA ALA A 352 0.89 14.69 -6.17
C ALA A 352 1.42 15.71 -5.15
N LEU A 353 2.20 16.69 -5.60
CA LEU A 353 2.70 17.78 -4.75
C LEU A 353 1.55 18.57 -4.13
N ALA A 354 0.55 18.94 -4.94
CA ALA A 354 -0.62 19.68 -4.48
C ALA A 354 -1.46 18.88 -3.47
N TYR A 355 -1.64 17.57 -3.70
CA TYR A 355 -2.36 16.68 -2.80
C TYR A 355 -1.64 16.52 -1.45
N LEU A 356 -0.32 16.38 -1.48
CA LEU A 356 0.51 16.23 -0.28
C LEU A 356 0.79 17.58 0.42
N GLY A 357 0.53 18.70 -0.24
CA GLY A 357 0.86 20.03 0.26
C GLY A 357 2.37 20.27 0.38
N ILE A 358 3.16 19.65 -0.50
CA ILE A 358 4.63 19.82 -0.56
C ILE A 358 4.94 21.10 -1.32
N SER A 359 5.65 22.04 -0.68
CA SER A 359 6.15 23.26 -1.33
C SER A 359 7.45 23.01 -2.10
N ASP A 360 7.88 23.97 -2.91
CA ASP A 360 9.17 23.88 -3.63
C ASP A 360 10.36 23.80 -2.66
N ASP A 361 10.29 24.49 -1.52
CA ASP A 361 11.32 24.43 -0.47
C ASP A 361 11.35 23.04 0.17
N ASP A 362 10.18 22.47 0.51
CA ASP A 362 10.09 21.09 1.04
C ASP A 362 10.64 20.08 0.04
N LEU A 363 10.38 20.29 -1.26
CA LEU A 363 10.85 19.44 -2.34
C LEU A 363 12.38 19.49 -2.47
N ALA A 364 12.98 20.68 -2.37
CA ALA A 364 14.44 20.84 -2.38
C ALA A 364 15.09 20.12 -1.19
N GLU A 365 14.52 20.26 0.02
CA GLU A 365 15.02 19.55 1.19
C GLU A 365 14.87 18.02 1.08
N LEU A 366 13.81 17.55 0.44
CA LEU A 366 13.60 16.13 0.16
C LEU A 366 14.63 15.63 -0.86
N ASP A 367 14.91 16.41 -1.90
CA ASP A 367 15.89 16.08 -2.92
C ASP A 367 17.31 15.96 -2.34
N GLU A 368 17.72 16.90 -1.49
CA GLU A 368 19.00 16.84 -0.77
C GLU A 368 19.07 15.64 0.18
N ALA A 369 17.99 15.36 0.91
CA ALA A 369 17.94 14.20 1.80
C ALA A 369 18.04 12.88 1.03
N LEU A 370 17.47 12.81 -0.17
CA LEU A 370 17.57 11.66 -1.06
C LEU A 370 18.99 11.50 -1.63
N ASP A 371 19.71 12.58 -1.95
CA ASP A 371 21.12 12.49 -2.37
C ASP A 371 21.99 11.88 -1.28
N ALA A 372 21.84 12.38 -0.04
CA ALA A 372 22.55 11.83 1.12
C ALA A 372 22.19 10.35 1.34
N ALA A 373 20.93 9.98 1.13
CA ALA A 373 20.48 8.60 1.23
C ALA A 373 21.12 7.71 0.15
N MET A 374 21.03 8.09 -1.13
CA MET A 374 21.55 7.31 -2.26
C MET A 374 23.07 7.13 -2.18
N ALA A 375 23.81 8.13 -1.71
CA ALA A 375 25.25 8.03 -1.51
C ALA A 375 25.67 6.97 -0.46
N SER A 376 24.72 6.47 0.35
CA SER A 376 24.97 5.52 1.44
C SER A 376 24.26 4.16 1.28
N MET A 377 23.56 3.95 0.17
CA MET A 377 22.94 2.68 -0.24
C MET A 377 23.93 1.79 -0.97
#